data_AF-A0AAW0WD58-F1
#
_entry.id   AF-A0AAW0WD58-F1
#
_cell.length_a   1.000
_cell.length_b   1.000
_cell.length_c   1.000
_cell.angle_alpha   90.00
_cell.angle_beta   90.00
_cell.angle_gamma   90.00
#
_symmetry.space_group_name_H-M   'P 1'
#
loop_
_entity.id
_entity.type
_entity.pdbx_description
1 polymer ?
#
loop_
_entity_poly.entity_id
_entity_poly.type
_entity_poly.pdbx_seq_one_letter_code
_entity_poly.pdbx_strand_id
1 'polypeptide(L)'
;RHHVYCTVLKGARTITASAEMSNLASELERPGTNGSNRQAWGGFDGAAPPTGPAAGLGPNTPPNDAYEYETNETIHKKGCWYSFSTCIGRMWATRQMVQKEDREIYVRTTLRELVVYLIFLLILCILTFGMTSPTMYYFTNVLSGLFLDIKFPDSELTYRESALVIDFWTFVQNVMLDGLYWENWYDTAKTPTSPDDRNILYENRLLGIPRMRQLRVQNSSCTIPDDFQQAIRQCYGVYSPSIEDTEPFGPGNSTEWEYHTEEEMNGTSYWGQIAVYSGAGSYIVMPFYKTLV
;
A
#
# COMPACT_ATOMS: atom_id res chain seq x y z
N ARG A 1 -36.81 39.36 -23.67
CA ARG A 1 -35.67 39.60 -24.59
C ARG A 1 -34.72 40.56 -23.91
N HIS A 2 -33.57 40.08 -23.45
CA HIS A 2 -32.26 40.76 -23.39
C HIS A 2 -31.30 39.71 -22.82
N HIS A 3 -30.62 38.99 -23.70
CA HIS A 3 -29.58 38.03 -23.36
C HIS A 3 -28.26 38.80 -23.26
N VAL A 4 -27.59 38.70 -22.12
CA VAL A 4 -26.21 39.16 -21.97
C VAL A 4 -25.32 37.92 -22.09
N TYR A 5 -24.60 37.83 -23.20
CA TYR A 5 -23.53 36.86 -23.40
C TYR A 5 -22.27 37.39 -22.71
N CYS A 6 -21.66 36.59 -21.82
CA CYS A 6 -20.31 36.83 -21.33
C CYS A 6 -19.39 35.71 -21.83
N THR A 7 -18.52 36.10 -22.75
CA THR A 7 -17.47 35.31 -23.37
C THR A 7 -16.31 35.15 -22.37
N VAL A 8 -15.93 33.91 -22.03
CA VAL A 8 -14.76 33.64 -21.17
C VAL A 8 -13.49 33.63 -22.01
N LEU A 9 -12.66 34.67 -21.85
CA LEU A 9 -11.29 34.72 -22.35
C LEU A 9 -10.37 33.90 -21.43
N LYS A 10 -9.70 32.90 -22.00
CA LYS A 10 -8.65 32.09 -21.35
C LYS A 10 -7.40 32.96 -21.14
N GLY A 11 -7.15 33.36 -19.88
CA GLY A 11 -5.91 33.99 -19.46
C GLY A 11 -5.05 33.00 -18.68
N ALA A 12 -3.91 32.59 -19.25
CA ALA A 12 -2.88 31.85 -18.55
C ALA A 12 -2.22 32.74 -17.49
N ARG A 13 -2.16 32.28 -16.23
CA ARG A 13 -1.31 32.87 -15.19
C ARG A 13 -0.43 31.81 -14.56
N THR A 14 0.86 31.95 -14.84
CA THR A 14 1.97 31.34 -14.12
C THR A 14 2.01 31.91 -12.70
N ILE A 15 1.95 31.04 -11.68
CA ILE A 15 2.11 31.45 -10.28
C ILE A 15 3.55 31.13 -9.87
N THR A 16 4.31 32.20 -9.63
CA THR A 16 5.58 32.19 -8.90
C THR A 16 5.30 31.91 -7.42
N ALA A 17 5.87 30.84 -6.88
CA ALA A 17 5.86 30.56 -5.45
C ALA A 17 7.01 31.35 -4.77
N SER A 18 6.66 32.29 -3.90
CA SER A 18 7.60 32.92 -2.97
C SER A 18 7.28 32.49 -1.55
N ALA A 19 8.24 31.79 -0.94
CA ALA A 19 8.60 31.74 0.47
C ALA A 19 7.50 31.97 1.53
N GLU A 20 7.02 30.88 2.12
CA GLU A 20 6.66 30.77 3.54
C GLU A 20 6.62 29.27 3.90
N MET A 21 7.78 28.69 4.21
CA MET A 21 7.90 27.26 4.53
C MET A 21 8.88 27.01 5.68
N SER A 22 8.76 27.81 6.73
CA SER A 22 9.44 27.60 8.00
C SER A 22 8.44 27.81 9.12
N ASN A 23 7.68 26.77 9.49
CA ASN A 23 7.09 26.52 10.82
C ASN A 23 5.99 25.43 10.78
N LEU A 24 6.28 24.27 10.17
CA LEU A 24 5.38 23.10 10.20
C LEU A 24 6.17 21.79 10.05
N ALA A 25 7.29 21.69 10.77
CA ALA A 25 8.17 20.52 10.79
C ALA A 25 8.22 19.82 12.17
N SER A 26 7.14 19.94 12.94
CA SER A 26 6.90 19.12 14.13
C SER A 26 5.49 18.54 14.01
N GLU A 27 5.38 17.22 14.10
CA GLU A 27 4.17 16.39 13.94
C GLU A 27 3.75 16.04 12.52
N LEU A 28 4.55 15.17 11.88
CA LEU A 28 4.12 14.29 10.81
C LEU A 28 4.89 12.95 10.93
N GLU A 29 4.53 12.16 11.94
CA GLU A 29 4.91 10.74 11.98
C GLU A 29 4.09 9.98 10.95
N ARG A 30 4.78 9.34 10.00
CA ARG A 30 4.19 8.38 9.06
C ARG A 30 3.78 7.13 9.85
N PRO A 31 2.59 6.54 9.62
CA PRO A 31 2.33 5.18 10.06
C PRO A 31 3.19 4.23 9.21
N GLY A 32 4.32 3.80 9.77
CA GLY A 32 5.14 2.76 9.19
C GLY A 32 4.42 1.41 9.26
N THR A 33 4.28 0.76 8.11
CA THR A 33 4.00 -0.68 8.03
C THR A 33 4.93 -1.44 8.97
N ASN A 34 4.35 -2.22 9.90
CA ASN A 34 5.07 -3.10 10.82
C ASN A 34 5.88 -4.14 10.01
N GLY A 35 7.12 -3.78 9.70
CA GLY A 35 8.14 -4.67 9.18
C GLY A 35 8.55 -5.63 10.29
N SER A 36 8.32 -6.91 10.05
CA SER A 36 8.81 -8.02 10.86
C SER A 36 10.34 -8.03 10.91
N ASN A 37 10.90 -7.27 11.85
CA ASN A 37 12.32 -7.26 12.14
C ASN A 37 12.66 -8.49 13.01
N ARG A 38 12.91 -9.64 12.37
CA ARG A 38 13.55 -10.78 13.04
C ARG A 38 15.03 -10.43 13.24
N GLN A 39 15.37 -9.83 14.38
CA GLN A 39 16.74 -9.88 14.91
C GLN A 39 16.94 -11.23 15.59
N ALA A 40 17.89 -11.98 15.05
CA ALA A 40 18.28 -13.29 15.53
C ALA A 40 19.27 -13.13 16.69
N TRP A 41 18.88 -13.62 17.88
CA TRP A 41 19.72 -13.88 19.07
C TRP A 41 20.34 -12.60 19.70
N GLY A 42 20.09 -12.20 20.94
CA GLY A 42 19.76 -12.93 22.17
C GLY A 42 20.77 -12.51 23.25
N GLY A 43 20.52 -11.37 23.93
CA GLY A 43 21.30 -10.91 25.07
C GLY A 43 20.65 -11.37 26.37
N PHE A 44 21.39 -12.11 27.18
CA PHE A 44 20.97 -12.62 28.48
C PHE A 44 21.32 -11.61 29.58
N ASP A 45 20.36 -11.34 30.46
CA ASP A 45 20.50 -10.49 31.65
C ASP A 45 21.30 -11.18 32.77
N GLY A 46 22.14 -10.38 33.45
CA GLY A 46 22.28 -10.33 34.91
C GLY A 46 22.76 -11.55 35.70
N ALA A 47 24.02 -11.51 36.16
CA ALA A 47 24.39 -11.98 37.50
C ALA A 47 25.69 -11.30 38.00
N ALA A 48 25.64 -10.75 39.22
CA ALA A 48 26.73 -10.07 39.91
C ALA A 48 27.84 -11.04 40.42
N PRO A 49 29.07 -10.56 40.68
CA PRO A 49 30.19 -11.41 41.09
C PRO A 49 30.35 -11.51 42.62
N PRO A 50 30.99 -12.55 43.17
CA PRO A 50 31.44 -12.55 44.55
C PRO A 50 32.85 -11.94 44.69
N THR A 51 33.05 -11.33 45.84
CA THR A 51 34.22 -10.59 46.33
C THR A 51 35.44 -11.47 46.62
N GLY A 52 36.65 -10.93 46.37
CA GLY A 52 37.94 -11.42 46.88
C GLY A 52 39.04 -10.36 46.70
N PRO A 53 40.05 -10.25 47.59
CA PRO A 53 40.69 -8.98 47.89
C PRO A 53 41.95 -8.62 47.08
N ALA A 54 42.26 -7.33 47.18
CA ALA A 54 43.38 -6.55 46.63
C ALA A 54 44.78 -7.17 46.77
N ALA A 55 45.68 -6.85 45.81
CA ALA A 55 46.98 -6.22 46.06
C ALA A 55 47.81 -6.06 44.76
N GLY A 56 48.58 -4.96 44.68
CA GLY A 56 49.93 -5.03 44.09
C GLY A 56 50.20 -4.20 42.84
N LEU A 57 50.85 -3.05 43.03
CA LEU A 57 51.56 -2.26 42.02
C LEU A 57 52.82 -3.00 41.50
N GLY A 58 53.25 -2.73 40.26
CA GLY A 58 54.65 -2.93 39.84
C GLY A 58 54.87 -3.03 38.32
N PRO A 59 55.84 -2.29 37.71
CA PRO A 59 55.98 -2.16 36.27
C PRO A 59 57.15 -2.99 35.68
N ASN A 60 57.16 -3.09 34.34
CA ASN A 60 58.33 -3.16 33.43
C ASN A 60 58.40 -4.35 32.46
N THR A 61 58.86 -4.00 31.26
CA THR A 61 59.64 -4.75 30.25
C THR A 61 58.94 -5.64 29.21
N PRO A 62 59.48 -5.65 27.96
CA PRO A 62 58.80 -6.13 26.75
C PRO A 62 59.00 -7.64 26.56
N PRO A 63 58.14 -8.35 25.82
CA PRO A 63 58.40 -9.75 25.50
C PRO A 63 59.15 -9.83 24.16
N ASN A 64 60.47 -10.05 24.23
CA ASN A 64 61.05 -11.07 23.38
C ASN A 64 60.93 -12.35 24.20
N ASP A 65 60.19 -13.33 23.71
CA ASP A 65 60.56 -14.73 23.81
C ASP A 65 59.66 -15.55 22.90
N ALA A 66 60.31 -16.43 22.15
CA ALA A 66 59.70 -17.45 21.33
C ALA A 66 58.81 -18.36 22.20
N TYR A 67 57.53 -18.44 21.86
CA TYR A 67 56.65 -19.52 22.34
C TYR A 67 56.45 -20.50 21.19
N GLU A 68 57.28 -21.54 21.24
CA GLU A 68 56.87 -22.94 21.20
C GLU A 68 55.41 -23.17 20.77
N TYR A 69 55.21 -23.59 19.52
CA TYR A 69 53.93 -24.17 19.12
C TYR A 69 53.90 -25.60 19.68
N GLU A 70 53.31 -25.75 20.86
CA GLU A 70 52.80 -27.03 21.33
C GLU A 70 51.97 -27.65 20.20
N THR A 71 52.38 -28.85 19.77
CA THR A 71 51.60 -29.71 18.91
C THR A 71 50.35 -30.15 19.65
N ASN A 72 49.35 -29.28 19.69
CA ASN A 72 48.03 -29.63 20.16
C ASN A 72 47.36 -30.50 19.09
N GLU A 73 47.18 -31.76 19.47
CA GLU A 73 46.56 -32.83 18.73
C GLU A 73 45.34 -32.34 17.93
N THR A 74 45.40 -32.60 16.64
CA THR A 74 44.28 -32.41 15.72
C THR A 74 43.08 -33.22 16.21
N ILE A 75 42.12 -32.57 16.88
CA ILE A 75 40.75 -33.11 16.97
C ILE A 75 40.19 -33.07 15.56
N HIS A 76 40.39 -34.18 14.86
CA HIS A 76 39.85 -34.45 13.54
C HIS A 76 38.32 -34.52 13.68
N LYS A 77 37.63 -33.38 13.65
CA LYS A 77 36.17 -33.33 13.48
C LYS A 77 35.85 -33.81 12.06
N LYS A 78 35.88 -35.12 11.85
CA LYS A 78 35.47 -35.79 10.62
C LYS A 78 33.95 -35.84 10.57
N GLY A 79 33.35 -34.71 10.23
CA GLY A 79 31.96 -34.62 9.82
C GLY A 79 31.91 -34.05 8.40
N CYS A 80 31.19 -34.72 7.49
CA CYS A 80 30.91 -34.22 6.14
C CYS A 80 30.37 -32.77 6.18
N TRP A 81 29.60 -32.46 7.22
CA TRP A 81 29.04 -31.14 7.50
C TRP A 81 30.08 -30.05 7.79
N TYR A 82 31.17 -30.37 8.49
CA TYR A 82 32.23 -29.41 8.79
C TYR A 82 33.07 -29.11 7.53
N SER A 83 33.33 -30.12 6.71
CA SER A 83 34.02 -29.92 5.42
C SER A 83 33.16 -29.08 4.45
N PHE A 84 31.85 -29.31 4.42
CA PHE A 84 30.91 -28.56 3.59
C PHE A 84 30.74 -27.11 4.08
N SER A 85 30.57 -26.88 5.38
CA SER A 85 30.43 -25.52 5.94
C SER A 85 31.72 -24.71 5.82
N THR A 86 32.88 -25.34 5.95
CA THR A 86 34.18 -24.66 5.74
C THR A 86 34.42 -24.34 4.26
N CYS A 87 33.96 -25.22 3.35
CA CYS A 87 34.03 -24.97 1.90
C CYS A 87 33.13 -23.81 1.50
N ILE A 88 31.89 -23.77 2.02
CA ILE A 88 30.97 -22.65 1.85
C ILE A 88 31.55 -21.37 2.45
N GLY A 89 32.11 -21.40 3.67
CA GLY A 89 32.73 -20.23 4.30
C GLY A 89 33.89 -19.64 3.50
N ARG A 90 34.77 -20.48 2.93
CA ARG A 90 35.80 -20.06 1.96
C ARG A 90 35.19 -19.61 0.62
N MET A 91 33.98 -20.06 0.32
CA MET A 91 33.18 -19.64 -0.83
C MET A 91 32.49 -18.26 -0.65
N TRP A 92 32.58 -17.65 0.53
CA TRP A 92 32.05 -16.31 0.82
C TRP A 92 33.13 -15.24 1.07
N ALA A 93 34.41 -15.57 0.86
CA ALA A 93 35.47 -14.57 0.89
C ALA A 93 35.30 -13.58 -0.26
N THR A 94 34.93 -12.35 0.06
CA THR A 94 34.69 -11.27 -0.90
C THR A 94 36.00 -10.58 -1.29
N ARG A 95 36.00 -9.91 -2.44
CA ARG A 95 37.11 -9.10 -2.97
C ARG A 95 37.69 -8.11 -1.96
N GLN A 96 36.88 -7.63 -1.00
CA GLN A 96 37.30 -6.67 0.03
C GLN A 96 38.16 -7.29 1.15
N MET A 97 38.23 -8.62 1.25
CA MET A 97 39.04 -9.32 2.26
C MET A 97 40.36 -9.89 1.69
N VAL A 98 40.67 -9.65 0.42
CA VAL A 98 41.89 -10.14 -0.25
C VAL A 98 42.96 -9.04 -0.25
N GLN A 99 44.07 -9.27 0.46
CA GLN A 99 45.25 -8.39 0.46
C GLN A 99 45.92 -8.36 -0.93
N LYS A 100 46.49 -7.20 -1.26
CA LYS A 100 46.77 -6.68 -2.61
C LYS A 100 47.96 -7.32 -3.37
N GLU A 101 48.41 -8.52 -3.01
CA GLU A 101 49.69 -9.06 -3.51
C GLU A 101 49.58 -9.93 -4.78
N ASP A 102 48.48 -10.65 -5.00
CA ASP A 102 48.38 -11.60 -6.13
C ASP A 102 47.27 -11.25 -7.15
N ARG A 103 47.68 -10.88 -8.38
CA ARG A 103 46.77 -10.56 -9.49
C ARG A 103 45.88 -11.74 -9.90
N GLU A 104 46.41 -12.95 -9.84
CA GLU A 104 45.69 -14.17 -10.24
C GLU A 104 44.54 -14.50 -9.28
N ILE A 105 44.76 -14.33 -7.97
CA ILE A 105 43.74 -14.54 -6.94
C ILE A 105 42.61 -13.51 -7.08
N TYR A 106 42.97 -12.26 -7.38
CA TYR A 106 42.00 -11.20 -7.62
C TYR A 106 41.10 -11.48 -8.83
N VAL A 107 41.66 -11.93 -9.96
CA VAL A 107 40.88 -12.26 -11.17
C VAL A 107 39.97 -13.47 -10.93
N ARG A 108 40.45 -14.51 -10.23
CA ARG A 108 39.64 -15.69 -9.94
C ARG A 108 38.48 -15.40 -8.98
N THR A 109 38.69 -14.55 -7.98
CA THR A 109 37.64 -14.14 -7.03
C THR A 109 36.57 -13.27 -7.70
N THR A 110 36.98 -12.30 -8.53
CA THR A 110 36.03 -11.43 -9.25
C THR A 110 35.18 -12.18 -10.27
N LEU A 111 35.75 -13.13 -11.02
CA LEU A 111 34.98 -14.00 -11.92
C LEU A 111 33.95 -14.86 -11.17
N ARG A 112 34.31 -15.36 -9.99
CA ARG A 112 33.39 -16.15 -9.16
C ARG A 112 32.27 -15.28 -8.56
N GLU A 113 32.58 -14.08 -8.10
CA GLU A 113 31.56 -13.11 -7.69
C GLU A 113 30.61 -12.78 -8.84
N LEU A 114 31.13 -12.55 -10.06
CA LEU A 114 30.32 -12.31 -11.26
C LEU A 114 29.36 -13.47 -11.57
N VAL A 115 29.81 -14.73 -11.47
CA VAL A 115 28.93 -15.89 -11.67
C VAL A 115 27.81 -15.95 -10.62
N VAL A 116 28.11 -15.68 -9.34
CA VAL A 116 27.08 -15.62 -8.29
C VAL A 116 26.09 -14.49 -8.55
N TYR A 117 26.55 -13.31 -8.99
CA TYR A 117 25.67 -12.21 -9.39
C TYR A 117 24.81 -12.56 -10.61
N LEU A 118 25.34 -13.26 -11.61
CA LEU A 118 24.57 -13.72 -12.77
C LEU A 118 23.49 -14.73 -12.37
N ILE A 119 23.82 -15.69 -11.50
CA ILE A 119 22.84 -16.66 -10.98
C ILE A 119 21.76 -15.94 -10.18
N PHE A 120 22.14 -15.00 -9.30
CA PHE A 120 21.20 -14.20 -8.54
C PHE A 120 20.27 -13.38 -9.43
N LEU A 121 20.81 -12.70 -10.45
CA LEU A 121 20.02 -11.95 -11.43
C LEU A 121 19.07 -12.86 -12.19
N LEU A 122 19.52 -14.04 -12.62
CA LEU A 122 18.68 -15.03 -13.30
C LEU A 122 17.52 -15.48 -12.41
N ILE A 123 17.77 -15.77 -11.12
CA ILE A 123 16.71 -16.12 -10.17
C ILE A 123 15.72 -14.96 -10.02
N LEU A 124 16.20 -13.73 -9.87
CA LEU A 124 15.31 -12.55 -9.83
C LEU A 124 14.49 -12.40 -11.11
N CYS A 125 15.07 -12.62 -12.28
CA CYS A 125 14.35 -12.62 -13.55
C CYS A 125 13.28 -13.72 -13.60
N ILE A 126 13.58 -14.94 -13.16
CA ILE A 126 12.59 -16.03 -13.12
C ILE A 126 11.46 -15.68 -12.16
N LEU A 127 11.75 -15.13 -10.98
CA LEU A 127 10.72 -14.78 -10.00
C LEU A 127 9.82 -13.65 -10.51
N THR A 128 10.41 -12.62 -11.11
CA THR A 128 9.65 -11.49 -11.66
C THR A 128 8.80 -11.91 -12.88
N PHE A 129 9.37 -12.62 -13.84
CA PHE A 129 8.61 -13.11 -15.01
C PHE A 129 7.63 -14.24 -14.69
N GLY A 130 7.90 -15.06 -13.67
CA GLY A 130 7.00 -16.13 -13.24
C GLY A 130 5.71 -15.61 -12.59
N MET A 131 5.80 -14.47 -11.89
CA MET A 131 4.62 -13.85 -11.26
C MET A 131 3.84 -12.94 -12.22
N THR A 132 4.49 -12.36 -13.23
CA THR A 132 3.85 -11.40 -14.15
C THR A 132 3.52 -12.04 -15.49
N SER A 133 2.22 -12.33 -15.72
CA SER A 133 1.71 -12.78 -17.02
C SER A 133 1.25 -11.60 -17.89
N PRO A 134 1.47 -11.61 -19.22
CA PRO A 134 0.92 -10.60 -20.12
C PRO A 134 -0.61 -10.60 -20.19
N THR A 135 -1.28 -11.70 -19.83
CA THR A 135 -2.76 -11.78 -19.80
C THR A 135 -3.39 -10.88 -18.75
N MET A 136 -2.66 -10.53 -17.69
CA MET A 136 -3.15 -9.67 -16.61
C MET A 136 -3.49 -8.25 -17.11
N TYR A 137 -2.74 -7.75 -18.09
CA TYR A 137 -3.02 -6.46 -18.72
C TYR A 137 -4.39 -6.47 -19.43
N TYR A 138 -4.65 -7.49 -20.27
CA TYR A 138 -5.92 -7.58 -20.97
C TYR A 138 -7.11 -7.75 -20.02
N PHE A 139 -6.94 -8.54 -18.97
CA PHE A 139 -7.94 -8.71 -17.93
C PHE A 139 -8.33 -7.36 -17.29
N THR A 140 -7.35 -6.61 -16.81
CA THR A 140 -7.60 -5.29 -16.19
C THR A 140 -8.14 -4.26 -17.18
N ASN A 141 -7.72 -4.32 -18.45
CA ASN A 141 -8.21 -3.41 -19.49
C ASN A 141 -9.69 -3.67 -19.84
N VAL A 142 -10.08 -4.93 -20.04
CA VAL A 142 -11.49 -5.28 -20.32
C VAL A 142 -12.38 -4.93 -19.12
N LEU A 143 -11.93 -5.22 -17.89
CA LEU A 143 -12.67 -4.87 -16.68
C LEU A 143 -12.80 -3.35 -16.50
N SER A 144 -11.73 -2.60 -16.77
CA SER A 144 -11.76 -1.14 -16.78
C SER A 144 -12.73 -0.60 -17.83
N GLY A 145 -12.75 -1.18 -19.03
CA GLY A 145 -13.65 -0.78 -20.11
C GLY A 145 -15.12 -1.01 -19.78
N LEU A 146 -15.43 -2.11 -19.07
CA LEU A 146 -16.79 -2.44 -18.63
C LEU A 146 -17.39 -1.39 -17.70
N PHE A 147 -16.60 -0.76 -16.81
CA PHE A 147 -17.14 0.21 -15.86
C PHE A 147 -16.88 1.66 -16.26
N LEU A 148 -15.73 1.98 -16.84
CA LEU A 148 -15.33 3.37 -17.05
C LEU A 148 -15.69 3.92 -18.42
N ASP A 149 -15.74 3.06 -19.45
CA ASP A 149 -15.83 3.48 -20.85
C ASP A 149 -17.23 3.25 -21.46
N ILE A 150 -18.16 2.62 -20.72
CA ILE A 150 -19.57 2.50 -21.11
C ILE A 150 -20.22 3.88 -21.04
N LYS A 151 -20.99 4.21 -22.09
CA LYS A 151 -21.78 5.44 -22.17
C LYS A 151 -23.09 5.32 -21.38
N PHE A 152 -23.51 6.39 -20.73
CA PHE A 152 -24.81 6.42 -20.06
C PHE A 152 -25.97 6.40 -21.07
N PRO A 153 -27.14 5.86 -20.70
CA PRO A 153 -28.30 5.86 -21.59
C PRO A 153 -28.86 7.27 -21.83
N ASP A 154 -28.76 8.15 -20.83
CA ASP A 154 -29.34 9.50 -20.86
C ASP A 154 -28.37 10.56 -21.39
N SER A 155 -27.07 10.30 -21.32
CA SER A 155 -26.01 11.19 -21.80
C SER A 155 -24.92 10.33 -22.46
N GLU A 156 -24.47 10.69 -23.66
CA GLU A 156 -23.38 9.96 -24.34
C GLU A 156 -22.00 10.10 -23.65
N LEU A 157 -22.00 10.55 -22.40
CA LEU A 157 -20.83 10.72 -21.54
C LEU A 157 -20.42 9.37 -20.92
N THR A 158 -19.13 9.26 -20.64
CA THR A 158 -18.54 8.14 -19.89
C THR A 158 -18.28 8.53 -18.45
N TYR A 159 -18.01 7.56 -17.57
CA TYR A 159 -17.65 7.87 -16.18
C TYR A 159 -16.34 8.68 -16.06
N ARG A 160 -15.44 8.57 -17.05
CA ARG A 160 -14.21 9.38 -17.07
C ARG A 160 -14.47 10.87 -17.30
N GLU A 161 -15.57 11.19 -17.98
CA GLU A 161 -15.93 12.56 -18.39
C GLU A 161 -16.99 13.18 -17.49
N SER A 162 -17.60 12.38 -16.60
CA SER A 162 -18.64 12.86 -15.70
C SER A 162 -18.08 13.82 -14.64
N ALA A 163 -18.85 14.85 -14.34
CA ALA A 163 -18.45 15.88 -13.36
C ALA A 163 -19.55 16.15 -12.32
N LEU A 164 -20.78 15.71 -12.58
CA LEU A 164 -21.92 16.01 -11.72
C LEU A 164 -22.24 14.83 -10.79
N VAL A 165 -22.79 15.15 -9.62
CA VAL A 165 -23.29 14.13 -8.67
C VAL A 165 -24.46 13.34 -9.25
N ILE A 166 -25.25 13.95 -10.13
CA ILE A 166 -26.37 13.28 -10.81
C ILE A 166 -25.83 12.17 -11.72
N ASP A 167 -24.75 12.44 -12.46
CA ASP A 167 -24.11 11.45 -13.33
C ASP A 167 -23.56 10.26 -12.53
N PHE A 168 -23.09 10.49 -11.30
CA PHE A 168 -22.67 9.41 -10.40
C PHE A 168 -23.83 8.46 -10.06
N TRP A 169 -25.02 8.98 -9.76
CA TRP A 169 -26.19 8.13 -9.50
C TRP A 169 -26.65 7.38 -10.76
N THR A 170 -26.62 8.03 -11.92
CA THR A 170 -26.87 7.39 -13.22
C THR A 170 -25.86 6.27 -13.50
N PHE A 171 -24.59 6.47 -13.17
CA PHE A 171 -23.55 5.44 -13.26
C PHE A 171 -23.85 4.25 -12.35
N VAL A 172 -24.15 4.50 -11.08
CA VAL A 172 -24.45 3.44 -10.11
C VAL A 172 -25.63 2.59 -10.60
N GLN A 173 -26.72 3.23 -11.04
CA GLN A 173 -27.94 2.54 -11.45
C GLN A 173 -27.82 1.77 -12.76
N ASN A 174 -27.20 2.38 -13.78
CA ASN A 174 -27.24 1.84 -15.15
C ASN A 174 -25.97 1.11 -15.57
N VAL A 175 -24.80 1.45 -15.01
CA VAL A 175 -23.52 0.88 -15.44
C VAL A 175 -22.97 -0.07 -14.37
N MET A 176 -22.88 0.40 -13.12
CA MET A 176 -22.28 -0.39 -12.05
C MET A 176 -23.13 -1.63 -11.72
N LEU A 177 -24.43 -1.47 -11.50
CA LEU A 177 -25.32 -2.58 -11.18
C LEU A 177 -25.43 -3.58 -12.34
N ASP A 178 -25.55 -3.10 -13.58
CA ASP A 178 -25.63 -3.97 -14.77
C ASP A 178 -24.30 -4.67 -15.06
N GLY A 179 -23.17 -4.01 -14.77
CA GLY A 179 -21.84 -4.59 -14.87
C GLY A 179 -21.56 -5.67 -13.81
N LEU A 180 -22.10 -5.53 -12.60
CA LEU A 180 -21.92 -6.47 -11.50
C LEU A 180 -22.91 -7.65 -11.53
N TYR A 181 -24.19 -7.40 -11.81
CA TYR A 181 -25.25 -8.40 -11.75
C TYR A 181 -25.70 -8.81 -13.14
N TRP A 182 -24.99 -9.76 -13.74
CA TRP A 182 -25.34 -10.33 -15.04
C TRP A 182 -26.45 -11.37 -14.89
N GLU A 183 -27.62 -11.10 -15.47
CA GLU A 183 -28.78 -12.01 -15.39
C GLU A 183 -28.85 -13.00 -16.55
N ASN A 184 -28.31 -12.62 -17.71
CA ASN A 184 -28.37 -13.40 -18.94
C ASN A 184 -26.97 -13.71 -19.44
N TRP A 185 -26.79 -14.92 -19.98
CA TRP A 185 -25.55 -15.29 -20.67
C TRP A 185 -25.52 -14.63 -22.08
N TYR A 186 -25.95 -15.35 -23.11
CA TYR A 186 -25.90 -14.90 -24.50
C TYR A 186 -27.27 -14.61 -25.11
N ASP A 187 -28.34 -15.07 -24.45
CA ASP A 187 -29.70 -15.00 -24.97
C ASP A 187 -30.60 -14.28 -23.97
N THR A 188 -31.00 -13.06 -24.32
CA THR A 188 -31.92 -12.23 -23.54
C THR A 188 -33.35 -12.79 -23.51
N ALA A 189 -33.68 -13.78 -24.36
CA ALA A 189 -35.00 -14.39 -24.42
C ALA A 189 -35.12 -15.69 -23.59
N LYS A 190 -34.02 -16.20 -23.03
CA LYS A 190 -34.02 -17.41 -22.19
C LYS A 190 -34.22 -17.09 -20.72
N THR A 191 -34.58 -18.12 -19.96
CA THR A 191 -34.70 -18.03 -18.49
C THR A 191 -33.40 -17.49 -17.89
N PRO A 192 -33.49 -16.56 -16.92
CA PRO A 192 -32.31 -15.98 -16.29
C PRO A 192 -31.42 -17.08 -15.74
N THR A 193 -30.10 -16.91 -15.90
CA THR A 193 -29.11 -17.87 -15.44
C THR A 193 -29.23 -18.05 -13.92
N SER A 194 -29.05 -19.30 -13.46
CA SER A 194 -29.05 -19.65 -12.04
C SER A 194 -28.14 -18.70 -11.27
N PRO A 195 -28.52 -18.25 -10.06
CA PRO A 195 -27.71 -17.31 -9.28
C PRO A 195 -26.24 -17.72 -9.10
N ASP A 196 -25.97 -19.03 -9.06
CA ASP A 196 -24.62 -19.59 -8.89
C ASP A 196 -23.73 -19.45 -10.13
N ASP A 197 -24.33 -19.33 -11.31
CA ASP A 197 -23.65 -19.27 -12.62
C ASP A 197 -23.59 -17.83 -13.18
N ARG A 198 -23.91 -16.83 -12.36
CA ARG A 198 -23.86 -15.40 -12.75
C ARG A 198 -22.43 -14.87 -12.68
N ASN A 199 -21.67 -15.15 -13.72
CA ASN A 199 -20.30 -14.66 -13.87
C ASN A 199 -20.25 -13.35 -14.67
N ILE A 200 -19.44 -12.41 -14.22
CA ILE A 200 -19.09 -11.18 -14.93
C ILE A 200 -18.28 -11.56 -16.17
N LEU A 201 -18.69 -11.08 -17.35
CA LEU A 201 -18.08 -11.45 -18.63
C LEU A 201 -18.03 -12.97 -18.86
N TYR A 202 -19.03 -13.70 -18.37
CA TYR A 202 -19.20 -15.16 -18.49
C TYR A 202 -18.18 -16.04 -17.74
N GLU A 203 -17.00 -15.52 -17.41
CA GLU A 203 -15.90 -16.30 -16.84
C GLU A 203 -15.48 -15.85 -15.43
N ASN A 204 -15.75 -14.60 -15.04
CA ASN A 204 -15.27 -14.04 -13.77
C ASN A 204 -16.33 -14.13 -12.68
N ARG A 205 -15.99 -14.80 -11.57
CA ARG A 205 -16.92 -14.93 -10.44
C ARG A 205 -16.79 -13.76 -9.48
N LEU A 206 -17.92 -13.14 -9.14
CA LEU A 206 -17.99 -12.14 -8.07
C LEU A 206 -17.86 -12.84 -6.71
N LEU A 207 -16.99 -12.30 -5.85
CA LEU A 207 -16.80 -12.81 -4.49
C LEU A 207 -17.54 -11.92 -3.48
N GLY A 208 -18.45 -12.53 -2.73
CA GLY A 208 -19.25 -11.82 -1.74
C GLY A 208 -20.24 -10.85 -2.38
N ILE A 209 -20.41 -9.70 -1.75
CA ILE A 209 -21.33 -8.63 -2.17
C ILE A 209 -20.62 -7.28 -2.07
N PRO A 210 -20.89 -6.37 -3.01
CA PRO A 210 -20.24 -5.07 -3.02
C PRO A 210 -20.82 -4.17 -1.90
N ARG A 211 -19.96 -3.30 -1.38
CA ARG A 211 -20.28 -2.36 -0.28
C ARG A 211 -19.95 -0.94 -0.74
N MET A 212 -20.89 -0.01 -0.57
CA MET A 212 -20.63 1.41 -0.77
C MET A 212 -20.42 2.09 0.58
N ARG A 213 -19.42 2.96 0.66
CA ARG A 213 -19.06 3.69 1.88
C ARG A 213 -19.06 5.18 1.59
N GLN A 214 -19.55 5.97 2.54
CA GLN A 214 -19.64 7.41 2.45
C GLN A 214 -19.03 8.07 3.69
N LEU A 215 -18.29 9.15 3.45
CA LEU A 215 -17.79 10.06 4.48
C LEU A 215 -18.57 11.37 4.41
N ARG A 216 -18.78 12.01 5.57
CA ARG A 216 -19.45 13.31 5.67
C ARG A 216 -18.65 14.23 6.59
N VAL A 217 -18.81 15.53 6.36
CA VAL A 217 -18.19 16.61 7.13
C VAL A 217 -19.29 17.39 7.84
N GLN A 218 -18.99 17.88 9.05
CA GLN A 218 -19.95 18.59 9.88
C GLN A 218 -20.46 19.90 9.22
N ASN A 219 -21.71 20.27 9.54
CA ASN A 219 -22.45 21.39 8.92
C ASN A 219 -21.82 22.80 9.11
N SER A 220 -20.99 22.98 10.13
CA SER A 220 -20.35 24.25 10.48
C SER A 220 -18.84 24.07 10.62
N SER A 221 -18.26 23.38 9.64
CA SER A 221 -16.83 23.02 9.64
C SER A 221 -15.94 24.14 9.12
N CYS A 222 -16.51 25.19 8.53
CA CYS A 222 -15.78 26.34 8.01
C CYS A 222 -16.23 27.64 8.70
N THR A 223 -15.31 28.61 8.79
CA THR A 223 -15.60 29.94 9.33
C THR A 223 -16.19 30.84 8.25
N ILE A 224 -17.46 31.23 8.44
CA ILE A 224 -18.17 32.16 7.55
C ILE A 224 -17.88 33.60 7.99
N PRO A 225 -17.37 34.49 7.12
CA PRO A 225 -17.16 35.89 7.46
C PRO A 225 -18.46 36.59 7.89
N ASP A 226 -18.36 37.50 8.87
CA ASP A 226 -19.51 38.15 9.51
C ASP A 226 -20.49 38.80 8.52
N ASP A 227 -19.96 39.41 7.45
CA ASP A 227 -20.75 40.06 6.40
C ASP A 227 -21.71 39.10 5.67
N PHE A 228 -21.39 37.81 5.60
CA PHE A 228 -22.15 36.81 4.85
C PHE A 228 -23.02 35.91 5.74
N GLN A 229 -22.98 36.08 7.07
CA GLN A 229 -23.73 35.23 8.01
C GLN A 229 -25.25 35.32 7.82
N GLN A 230 -25.76 36.43 7.27
CA GLN A 230 -27.19 36.57 6.97
C GLN A 230 -27.63 35.73 5.75
N ALA A 231 -26.73 35.50 4.79
CA ALA A 231 -27.03 34.80 3.55
C ALA A 231 -26.64 33.31 3.59
N ILE A 232 -25.53 32.97 4.23
CA ILE A 232 -24.98 31.61 4.27
C ILE A 232 -25.12 31.08 5.71
N ARG A 233 -25.97 30.06 5.90
CA ARG A 233 -26.24 29.46 7.22
C ARG A 233 -25.41 28.20 7.50
N GLN A 234 -24.93 27.52 6.46
CA GLN A 234 -24.22 26.25 6.54
C GLN A 234 -22.98 26.32 5.67
N CYS A 235 -21.88 25.74 6.14
CA CYS A 235 -20.64 25.67 5.40
C CYS A 235 -19.90 24.36 5.65
N TYR A 236 -19.44 23.78 4.55
CA TYR A 236 -18.68 22.53 4.55
C TYR A 236 -17.24 22.82 4.13
N GLY A 237 -16.31 22.58 5.04
CA GLY A 237 -14.87 22.68 4.79
C GLY A 237 -14.32 21.49 4.00
N VAL A 238 -13.03 21.58 3.66
CA VAL A 238 -12.29 20.47 3.04
C VAL A 238 -12.12 19.35 4.06
N TYR A 239 -12.33 18.10 3.65
CA TYR A 239 -12.24 16.94 4.53
C TYR A 239 -10.94 16.90 5.34
N SER A 240 -11.09 16.74 6.66
CA SER A 240 -10.04 16.29 7.57
C SER A 240 -10.65 15.33 8.62
N PRO A 241 -9.86 14.40 9.17
CA PRO A 241 -10.36 13.48 10.20
C PRO A 241 -10.94 14.19 11.44
N SER A 242 -10.49 15.42 11.71
CA SER A 242 -10.94 16.23 12.86
C SER A 242 -12.32 16.88 12.68
N ILE A 243 -12.79 17.06 11.45
CA ILE A 243 -14.10 17.69 11.14
C ILE A 243 -15.10 16.70 10.56
N GLU A 244 -14.77 15.41 10.62
CA GLU A 244 -15.62 14.32 10.18
C GLU A 244 -16.93 14.31 11.00
N ASP A 245 -18.04 14.10 10.31
CA ASP A 245 -19.36 14.07 10.94
C ASP A 245 -19.67 12.66 11.45
N THR A 246 -19.77 12.55 12.77
CA THR A 246 -20.07 11.31 13.47
C THR A 246 -21.54 11.17 13.84
N GLU A 247 -22.37 12.19 13.57
CA GLU A 247 -23.79 12.16 13.92
C GLU A 247 -24.60 11.32 12.92
N PRO A 248 -25.65 10.60 13.39
CA PRO A 248 -26.55 9.88 12.51
C PRO A 248 -27.34 10.83 11.61
N PHE A 249 -27.70 10.39 10.41
CA PHE A 249 -28.33 11.25 9.39
C PHE A 249 -29.54 10.61 8.73
N GLY A 250 -30.45 11.45 8.22
CA GLY A 250 -31.59 10.97 7.43
C GLY A 250 -32.68 10.31 8.28
N PRO A 251 -33.46 9.36 7.71
CA PRO A 251 -34.61 8.72 8.37
C PRO A 251 -34.24 7.83 9.56
N GLY A 252 -32.94 7.59 9.79
CA GLY A 252 -32.44 6.68 10.82
C GLY A 252 -32.83 5.22 10.56
N ASN A 253 -32.37 4.32 11.43
CA ASN A 253 -32.73 2.90 11.51
C ASN A 253 -31.92 1.88 10.69
N SER A 254 -30.81 2.27 10.04
CA SER A 254 -29.96 1.30 9.31
C SER A 254 -28.50 1.76 9.20
N THR A 255 -27.60 0.86 8.80
CA THR A 255 -26.14 1.08 8.77
C THR A 255 -25.71 2.17 7.80
N GLU A 256 -26.57 2.55 6.85
CA GLU A 256 -26.31 3.64 5.91
C GLU A 256 -26.41 5.02 6.54
N TRP A 257 -27.12 5.10 7.65
CA TRP A 257 -27.45 6.34 8.35
C TRP A 257 -26.68 6.51 9.65
N GLU A 258 -26.05 5.44 10.13
CA GLU A 258 -25.22 5.40 11.33
C GLU A 258 -23.74 5.57 10.96
N TYR A 259 -22.99 6.23 11.83
CA TYR A 259 -21.55 6.39 11.67
C TYR A 259 -20.83 5.22 12.35
N HIS A 260 -19.92 4.57 11.62
CA HIS A 260 -19.07 3.52 12.16
C HIS A 260 -17.62 3.96 12.20
N THR A 261 -16.93 3.60 13.28
CA THR A 261 -15.51 3.87 13.43
C THR A 261 -14.65 2.96 12.54
N GLU A 262 -13.39 3.34 12.31
CA GLU A 262 -12.45 2.54 11.51
C GLU A 262 -12.24 1.13 12.09
N GLU A 263 -12.20 1.02 13.42
CA GLU A 263 -12.06 -0.25 14.15
C GLU A 263 -13.29 -1.15 13.96
N GLU A 264 -14.50 -0.59 14.07
CA GLU A 264 -15.75 -1.35 13.87
C GLU A 264 -15.87 -1.94 12.47
N MET A 265 -15.44 -1.18 11.46
CA MET A 265 -15.50 -1.63 10.06
C MET A 265 -14.32 -2.49 9.62
N ASN A 266 -13.30 -2.67 10.47
CA ASN A 266 -11.99 -3.19 10.08
C ASN A 266 -11.44 -2.47 8.82
N GLY A 267 -11.68 -1.16 8.76
CA GLY A 267 -11.26 -0.30 7.67
C GLY A 267 -9.80 0.08 7.79
N THR A 268 -9.21 0.56 6.69
CA THR A 268 -7.93 1.27 6.71
C THR A 268 -8.07 2.58 5.97
N SER A 269 -7.29 3.58 6.37
CA SER A 269 -7.22 4.84 5.63
C SER A 269 -6.84 4.63 4.15
N TYR A 270 -7.45 5.41 3.27
CA TYR A 270 -7.25 5.36 1.83
C TYR A 270 -6.66 6.67 1.31
N TRP A 271 -5.58 6.58 0.52
CA TRP A 271 -4.96 7.74 -0.09
C TRP A 271 -5.65 8.10 -1.41
N GLY A 272 -6.40 9.20 -1.41
CA GLY A 272 -7.05 9.75 -2.60
C GLY A 272 -6.19 10.79 -3.31
N GLN A 273 -6.73 11.34 -4.41
CA GLN A 273 -6.04 12.39 -5.19
C GLN A 273 -5.96 13.73 -4.46
N ILE A 274 -6.96 14.05 -3.63
CA ILE A 274 -7.09 15.36 -2.96
C ILE A 274 -6.70 15.26 -1.47
N ALA A 275 -7.08 14.18 -0.79
CA ALA A 275 -6.85 13.98 0.63
C ALA A 275 -6.68 12.49 0.97
N VAL A 276 -6.18 12.23 2.17
CA VAL A 276 -6.22 10.89 2.80
C VAL A 276 -7.54 10.76 3.55
N TYR A 277 -8.30 9.73 3.25
CA TYR A 277 -9.62 9.46 3.82
C TYR A 277 -9.52 8.39 4.91
N SER A 278 -10.19 8.57 6.05
CA SER A 278 -10.24 7.56 7.12
C SER A 278 -10.94 6.28 6.66
N GLY A 279 -10.72 5.18 7.39
CA GLY A 279 -11.45 3.94 7.17
C GLY A 279 -12.88 3.95 7.72
N ALA A 280 -13.29 5.05 8.36
CA ALA A 280 -14.58 5.24 9.03
C ALA A 280 -15.70 5.67 8.07
N GLY A 281 -16.89 5.94 8.63
CA GLY A 281 -18.05 6.46 7.90
C GLY A 281 -19.27 5.54 7.91
N SER A 282 -20.26 5.92 7.11
CA SER A 282 -21.49 5.15 6.93
C SER A 282 -21.37 4.24 5.71
N TYR A 283 -22.01 3.07 5.74
CA TYR A 283 -21.93 2.13 4.63
C TYR A 283 -23.24 1.42 4.37
N ILE A 284 -23.45 1.08 3.09
CA ILE A 284 -24.52 0.20 2.62
C ILE A 284 -23.89 -1.05 2.01
N VAL A 285 -24.46 -2.19 2.36
CA VAL A 285 -24.14 -3.47 1.71
C VAL A 285 -25.21 -3.75 0.66
N MET A 286 -24.78 -3.97 -0.59
CA MET A 286 -25.73 -4.26 -1.67
C MET A 286 -26.29 -5.68 -1.56
N PRO A 287 -27.52 -5.92 -2.03
CA PRO A 287 -28.12 -7.25 -2.06
C PRO A 287 -27.38 -8.18 -3.02
N PHE A 288 -27.54 -9.50 -2.87
CA PHE A 288 -26.91 -10.47 -3.75
C PHE A 288 -27.52 -10.49 -5.17
N TYR A 289 -28.73 -9.99 -5.33
CA TYR A 289 -29.45 -9.95 -6.60
C TYR A 289 -30.00 -8.56 -6.85
N LYS A 290 -30.07 -8.18 -8.12
CA LYS A 290 -30.74 -6.97 -8.55
C LYS A 290 -32.24 -7.13 -8.31
N THR A 291 -32.78 -6.41 -7.33
CA THR A 291 -34.23 -6.17 -7.25
C THR A 291 -34.55 -4.92 -8.03
N LEU A 292 -35.31 -5.08 -9.12
CA LEU A 292 -35.95 -3.95 -9.78
C LEU A 292 -36.96 -3.35 -8.79
N VAL A 293 -36.69 -2.12 -8.35
CA VAL A 293 -37.68 -1.25 -7.70
C VAL A 293 -38.23 -0.31 -8.75
#